data_AF-A0AAD5JA37-F1
#
_entry.id   AF-A0AAD5JA37-F1
#
_cell.length_a   1.000
_cell.length_b   1.000
_cell.length_c   1.000
_cell.angle_alpha   90.00
_cell.angle_beta   90.00
_cell.angle_gamma   90.00
#
_symmetry.space_group_name_H-M   'P 1'
#
loop_
_entity.id
_entity.type
_entity.pdbx_description
1 polymer ?
#
loop_
_entity_poly.entity_id
_entity_poly.type
_entity_poly.pdbx_seq_one_letter_code
_entity_poly.pdbx_strand_id
1 'polypeptide(L)' 'MKILGHLRKYMKEGGALLVRTAKEARAFLYPVVEENDLLDFELLSIFHPINDVINSVIFVRKPVVKYESK' A
#
# COMPACT_ATOMS: atom_id res chain seq x y z
N MET A 1 -9.50 -2.35 3.95
CA MET A 1 -10.37 -1.90 2.83
C MET A 1 -10.74 -3.01 1.82
N LYS A 2 -11.98 -3.03 1.27
CA LYS A 2 -12.41 -4.00 0.23
C LYS A 2 -11.59 -3.96 -1.08
N ILE A 3 -11.14 -2.77 -1.49
CA ILE A 3 -10.41 -2.58 -2.76
C ILE A 3 -9.01 -3.20 -2.71
N LEU A 4 -8.26 -2.95 -1.62
CA LEU A 4 -6.90 -3.49 -1.46
C LEU A 4 -6.89 -5.03 -1.40
N GLY A 5 -7.87 -5.63 -0.72
CA GLY A 5 -8.05 -7.08 -0.72
C GLY A 5 -8.37 -7.65 -2.11
N HIS A 6 -9.18 -6.95 -2.91
CA HIS A 6 -9.46 -7.34 -4.28
C HIS A 6 -8.21 -7.21 -5.16
N LEU A 7 -7.48 -6.10 -5.08
CA LEU A 7 -6.22 -5.91 -5.81
C LEU A 7 -5.23 -7.04 -5.49
N ARG A 8 -4.99 -7.33 -4.22
CA ARG A 8 -4.11 -8.42 -3.81
C ARG A 8 -4.50 -9.76 -4.43
N LYS A 9 -5.80 -10.10 -4.38
CA LYS A 9 -6.32 -11.37 -4.89
C LYS A 9 -5.97 -11.60 -6.36
N TYR A 10 -5.98 -10.56 -7.18
CA TYR A 10 -5.77 -10.66 -8.62
C TYR A 10 -4.38 -10.18 -9.09
N MET A 11 -3.59 -9.54 -8.23
CA MET A 11 -2.20 -9.19 -8.53
C MET A 11 -1.31 -10.43 -8.65
N LYS A 12 -0.33 -10.35 -9.56
CA LYS A 12 0.75 -11.34 -9.67
C LYS A 12 1.57 -11.40 -8.37
N GLU A 13 2.00 -12.60 -7.97
CA GLU A 13 2.99 -12.80 -6.89
C GLU A 13 4.24 -11.96 -7.13
N GLY A 14 4.72 -11.26 -6.09
CA GLY A 14 5.85 -10.34 -6.20
C GLY A 14 5.55 -9.03 -6.93
N GLY A 15 4.31 -8.81 -7.39
CA GLY A 15 3.89 -7.56 -8.02
C GLY A 15 3.93 -6.39 -7.05
N ALA A 16 4.41 -5.23 -7.52
CA ALA A 16 4.48 -4.02 -6.72
C ALA A 16 3.20 -3.17 -6.87
N LEU A 17 2.82 -2.47 -5.81
CA LEU A 17 1.69 -1.55 -5.75
C LEU A 17 2.13 -0.26 -5.08
N LEU A 18 1.82 0.88 -5.71
CA LEU A 18 2.02 2.21 -5.15
C LEU A 18 0.66 2.80 -4.80
N VAL A 19 0.44 3.10 -3.52
CA VAL A 19 -0.82 3.64 -3.01
C VAL A 19 -0.62 5.12 -2.68
N ARG A 20 -1.45 5.99 -3.26
CA ARG A 20 -1.51 7.41 -2.87
C ARG A 20 -2.43 7.56 -1.67
N THR A 21 -1.96 8.23 -0.62
CA THR A 21 -2.67 8.41 0.65
C THR A 21 -2.47 9.82 1.20
N ALA A 22 -3.36 10.26 2.06
CA ALA A 22 -3.30 11.56 2.72
C ALA A 22 -2.67 11.43 4.11
N LYS A 23 -2.17 12.54 4.66
CA LYS A 23 -1.68 12.63 6.04
C LYS A 23 -2.20 13.90 6.70
N GLU A 24 -2.50 13.81 8.00
CA GLU A 24 -2.90 14.93 8.88
C GLU A 24 -4.14 15.68 8.36
N ALA A 25 -4.15 17.03 8.37
CA ALA A 25 -5.30 17.85 7.96
C ALA A 25 -5.81 17.56 6.53
N ARG A 26 -4.97 16.93 5.69
CA ARG A 26 -5.33 16.53 4.33
C ARG A 26 -6.14 15.24 4.26
N ALA A 27 -6.25 14.49 5.36
CA ALA A 27 -7.17 13.35 5.49
C ALA A 27 -8.64 13.73 5.20
N PHE A 28 -8.96 15.01 5.27
CA PHE A 28 -10.27 15.54 4.88
C PHE A 28 -10.55 15.45 3.36
N LEU A 29 -9.50 15.43 2.52
CA LEU A 29 -9.64 15.55 1.06
C LEU A 29 -9.90 14.20 0.36
N TYR A 30 -9.42 13.09 0.92
CA TYR A 30 -9.58 11.75 0.37
C TYR A 30 -9.23 10.68 1.40
N PRO A 31 -9.61 9.40 1.18
CA PRO A 31 -9.39 8.33 2.15
C PRO A 31 -7.92 8.17 2.54
N VAL A 32 -7.67 8.11 3.84
CA VAL A 32 -6.39 7.72 4.40
C VAL A 32 -6.29 6.20 4.36
N VAL A 33 -5.19 5.71 3.81
CA VAL A 33 -4.79 4.31 3.91
C VAL A 33 -3.76 4.20 5.02
N GLU A 34 -4.05 3.40 6.03
CA GLU A 34 -3.13 3.10 7.13
C GLU A 34 -2.34 1.81 6.85
N GLU A 35 -1.24 1.59 7.58
CA GLU A 35 -0.46 0.35 7.47
C GLU A 35 -1.32 -0.90 7.75
N ASN A 36 -2.30 -0.78 8.64
CA ASN A 36 -3.25 -1.86 8.97
C ASN A 36 -4.13 -2.27 7.76
N ASP A 37 -4.35 -1.38 6.79
CA ASP A 37 -5.05 -1.72 5.55
C ASP A 37 -4.19 -2.54 4.57
N LEU A 38 -2.88 -2.63 4.85
CA LEU A 38 -1.85 -3.22 3.99
C LEU A 38 -1.18 -4.45 4.61
N LEU A 39 -1.67 -4.98 5.75
CA LEU A 39 -1.10 -6.13 6.50
C LEU A 39 -0.80 -7.37 5.65
N ASP A 40 -1.50 -7.48 4.54
CA ASP A 40 -1.47 -8.58 3.60
C ASP A 40 -0.46 -8.37 2.44
N PHE A 41 0.17 -7.21 2.40
CA PHE A 41 1.28 -6.87 1.53
C PHE A 41 2.57 -6.76 2.32
N GLU A 42 3.69 -6.93 1.63
CA GLU A 42 5.01 -6.60 2.15
C GLU A 42 5.26 -5.10 1.96
N LEU A 43 5.44 -4.36 3.06
CA LEU A 43 5.78 -2.95 3.03
C LEU A 43 7.23 -2.77 2.56
N LEU A 44 7.43 -2.00 1.49
CA LEU A 44 8.76 -1.69 0.96
C LEU A 44 9.23 -0.30 1.40
N SER A 45 8.37 0.72 1.34
CA SER A 45 8.70 2.08 1.76
C SER A 45 7.46 2.95 1.94
N ILE A 46 7.58 4.01 2.74
CA ILE A 46 6.59 5.07 2.89
C ILE A 46 7.29 6.40 2.61
N PHE A 47 6.69 7.23 1.76
CA PHE A 47 7.22 8.56 1.47
C PHE A 47 6.16 9.64 1.76
N HIS A 48 6.54 10.56 2.64
CA HIS A 48 5.75 11.73 2.99
C HIS A 48 6.45 12.97 2.44
N PRO A 49 5.98 13.54 1.31
CA PRO A 49 6.56 14.77 0.80
C PRO A 49 6.37 15.91 1.80
N ILE A 50 7.44 16.70 1.95
CA ILE A 50 7.51 17.90 2.80
C ILE A 50 7.37 19.20 1.99
N ASN A 51 7.10 19.09 0.68
CA ASN A 51 6.99 20.20 -0.27
C ASN A 51 5.56 20.28 -0.87
N ASP A 52 5.38 21.03 -1.96
CA ASP A 52 4.08 21.28 -2.62
C ASP A 52 3.38 20.01 -3.16
N VAL A 53 4.04 18.85 -3.12
CA VAL A 53 3.41 17.57 -3.45
C VAL A 53 2.51 17.13 -2.31
N ILE A 54 1.21 17.06 -2.59
CA ILE A 54 0.16 16.90 -1.57
C ILE A 54 0.04 15.46 -1.05
N ASN A 55 0.43 14.46 -1.85
CA ASN A 55 0.10 13.06 -1.56
C ASN A 55 1.27 12.31 -0.96
N SER A 56 1.03 11.69 0.20
CA SER A 56 1.90 10.63 0.69
C SER A 56 1.75 9.40 -0.19
N VAL A 57 2.81 8.59 -0.28
CA VAL A 57 2.75 7.33 -1.00
C VAL A 57 3.26 6.19 -0.13
N ILE A 58 2.59 5.05 -0.26
CA ILE A 58 3.02 3.80 0.36
C ILE A 58 3.35 2.83 -0.78
N PHE A 59 4.55 2.28 -0.75
CA PHE A 59 5.04 1.32 -1.71
C PHE A 59 5.06 -0.07 -1.09
N VAL A 60 4.29 -0.99 -1.67
CA VAL A 60 4.14 -2.35 -1.15
C VAL A 60 4.29 -3.39 -2.26
N ARG A 61 4.48 -4.64 -1.86
CA ARG A 61 4.60 -5.79 -2.77
C ARG A 61 3.68 -6.92 -2.34
N LYS A 62 3.04 -7.59 -3.30
CA LYS A 62 2.35 -8.85 -3.01
C LYS A 62 3.41 -9.88 -2.60
N PRO A 63 3.31 -10.51 -1.43
CA PRO A 63 4.28 -11.53 -1.00
C PRO A 63 4.38 -12.61 -2.07
N VAL A 64 5.55 -13.24 -2.21
CA VAL A 64 5.70 -14.45 -3.04
C VAL A 64 5.53 -15.64 -2.11
N VAL A 65 4.46 -16.42 -2.31
CA VAL A 65 4.32 -17.69 -1.60
C VAL A 65 5.40 -18.66 -2.11
N LYS A 66 6.47 -18.83 -1.33
CA LYS A 66 7.44 -19.90 -1.56
C LYS A 66 6.85 -21.16 -0.94
N TYR A 67 6.48 -22.12 -1.77
CA TYR A 67 6.24 -23.48 -1.28
C TYR A 67 7.60 -24.04 -0.85
N GLU A 68 7.80 -24.22 0.45
CA GLU A 68 8.92 -25.03 0.94
C GLU A 68 8.69 -26.46 0.47
N SER A 69 9.54 -26.92 -0.45
CA SER A 69 9.65 -28.34 -0.79
C SER A 69 10.06 -29.09 0.48
N LYS A 70 9.12 -29.85 1.04
CA LYS A 70 9.38 -30.79 2.13
C LYS A 70 10.46 -31.80 1.78
#